data_AF-A0A952ETM2-F1
#
_entry.id   AF-A0A952ETM2-F1
#
_cell.length_a   1.000
_cell.length_b   1.000
_cell.length_c   1.000
_cell.angle_alpha   90.00
_cell.angle_beta   90.00
_cell.angle_gamma   90.00
#
_symmetry.space_group_name_H-M   'P 1'
#
loop_
_entity.id
_entity.type
_entity.pdbx_description
1 polymer ?
#
loop_
_entity_poly.entity_id
_entity_poly.type
_entity_poly.pdbx_seq_one_letter_code
_entity_poly.pdbx_strand_id
1 'polypeptide(L)'
;MSALAFDTLKFAQTLRDKANFTQTQSEGLASAIADATSDQLATKSDIRELKQDMREMELRLETKIESLRGDVLKWALGSIGFQTVIILGAVITLTRAVGHN
;
A
#
# COMPACT_ATOMS: atom_id res chain seq x y z
N MET A 1 18.73 9.22 -7.77
CA MET A 1 19.27 7.97 -7.23
C MET A 1 19.97 7.22 -8.36
N SER A 2 21.30 7.17 -8.32
CA SER A 2 22.10 6.45 -9.30
C SER A 2 21.91 4.95 -9.06
N ALA A 3 21.44 4.21 -10.06
CA ALA A 3 21.55 2.75 -9.99
C ALA A 3 23.04 2.46 -10.14
N LEU A 4 23.65 1.87 -9.11
CA LEU A 4 25.02 1.39 -9.19
C LEU A 4 25.03 0.22 -10.18
N ALA A 5 25.28 0.53 -11.45
CA ALA A 5 25.46 -0.49 -12.47
C ALA A 5 26.71 -1.31 -12.15
N PHE A 6 26.63 -2.62 -12.32
CA PHE A 6 27.79 -3.49 -12.16
C PHE A 6 28.81 -3.20 -13.28
N ASP A 7 30.00 -2.72 -12.91
CA ASP A 7 31.07 -2.40 -13.85
C ASP A 7 31.87 -3.66 -14.18
N THR A 8 31.38 -4.40 -15.17
CA THR A 8 31.96 -5.66 -15.65
C THR A 8 33.44 -5.52 -16.02
N LEU A 9 33.83 -4.39 -16.62
CA LEU A 9 35.21 -4.14 -17.06
C LEU A 9 36.15 -3.95 -15.86
N LYS A 10 35.76 -3.11 -14.91
CA LYS A 10 36.55 -2.90 -13.68
C LYS A 10 36.64 -4.17 -12.84
N PHE A 11 35.58 -4.98 -12.82
CA PHE A 11 35.57 -6.27 -12.13
C PHE A 11 36.54 -7.26 -12.79
N ALA A 12 36.49 -7.41 -14.11
CA ALA A 12 37.44 -8.26 -14.84
C ALA A 12 38.90 -7.81 -14.64
N GLN A 13 39.16 -6.50 -14.72
CA GLN A 13 40.49 -5.94 -14.45
C GLN A 13 40.95 -6.25 -13.02
N THR A 14 40.05 -6.16 -12.05
CA THR A 14 40.38 -6.48 -10.65
C THR A 14 40.72 -7.96 -10.46
N LEU A 15 39.97 -8.87 -11.09
CA LEU A 15 40.28 -10.32 -11.03
C LEU A 15 41.64 -10.64 -11.66
N ARG A 16 41.95 -10.03 -12.79
CA ARG A 16 43.24 -10.21 -13.46
C ARG A 16 44.38 -9.64 -12.63
N ASP A 17 44.25 -8.37 -12.22
CA ASP A 17 45.37 -7.60 -11.67
C ASP A 17 45.61 -7.86 -10.17
N LYS A 18 44.57 -8.25 -9.43
CA LYS A 18 44.67 -8.49 -7.97
C LYS A 18 44.51 -9.95 -7.55
N ALA A 19 43.83 -10.77 -8.35
CA ALA A 19 43.66 -12.20 -8.07
C ALA A 19 44.46 -13.11 -9.00
N ASN A 20 45.26 -12.55 -9.92
CA ASN A 20 46.08 -13.26 -10.90
C ASN A 20 45.28 -14.24 -11.78
N PHE A 21 44.02 -13.94 -12.06
CA PHE A 21 43.22 -14.74 -12.99
C PHE A 21 43.69 -14.48 -14.43
N THR A 22 43.53 -15.48 -15.30
CA THR A 22 43.77 -15.26 -16.73
C THR A 22 42.74 -14.29 -17.30
N GLN A 23 43.04 -13.70 -18.45
CA GLN A 23 42.10 -12.79 -19.11
C GLN A 23 40.76 -13.48 -19.40
N THR A 24 40.79 -14.70 -19.94
CA THR A 24 39.58 -15.49 -20.24
C THR A 24 38.79 -15.82 -18.97
N GLN A 25 39.46 -16.16 -17.86
CA GLN A 25 38.77 -16.40 -16.58
C GLN A 25 38.12 -15.14 -16.04
N SER A 26 38.83 -14.01 -16.11
CA SER A 26 38.36 -12.72 -15.62
C SER A 26 37.14 -12.23 -16.41
N GLU A 27 37.20 -12.32 -17.74
CA GLU A 27 36.10 -11.96 -18.63
C GLU A 27 34.90 -12.90 -18.45
N GLY A 28 35.14 -14.21 -18.38
CA GLY A 28 34.08 -15.21 -18.18
C GLY A 28 33.34 -15.05 -16.84
N LEU A 29 34.07 -14.84 -15.74
CA LEU A 29 33.47 -14.57 -14.44
C LEU A 29 32.73 -13.23 -14.40
N ALA A 30 33.30 -12.19 -15.01
CA ALA A 30 32.65 -10.90 -15.05
C ALA A 30 31.32 -10.95 -15.82
N SER A 31 31.28 -11.66 -16.95
CA SER A 31 30.06 -11.89 -17.72
C SER A 31 29.02 -12.67 -16.91
N ALA A 32 29.40 -13.81 -16.32
CA ALA A 32 28.48 -14.63 -15.55
C ALA A 32 27.87 -13.89 -14.36
N ILE A 33 28.66 -13.07 -13.66
CA ILE A 33 28.17 -12.22 -12.56
C ILE A 33 27.26 -11.10 -13.09
N ALA A 34 27.61 -10.47 -14.21
CA ALA A 34 26.78 -9.41 -14.82
C ALA A 34 25.42 -9.95 -15.26
N ASP A 35 25.39 -11.15 -15.84
CA ASP A 35 24.15 -11.82 -16.26
C ASP A 35 23.30 -12.20 -15.05
N ALA A 36 23.89 -12.84 -14.03
CA ALA A 36 23.18 -13.21 -12.80
C ALA A 36 22.63 -11.98 -12.04
N THR A 37 23.38 -10.87 -12.04
CA THR A 37 22.96 -9.65 -11.36
C THR A 37 21.89 -8.89 -12.16
N SER A 38 21.92 -8.96 -13.49
CA SER A 38 20.89 -8.35 -14.34
C SER A 38 19.52 -9.01 -14.19
N ASP A 39 19.50 -10.32 -13.92
CA ASP A 39 18.27 -11.10 -13.78
C ASP A 39 17.63 -10.99 -12.38
N GLN A 40 18.42 -10.70 -11.33
CA GLN A 40 17.96 -10.58 -9.93
C GLN A 40 17.72 -9.14 -9.44
N LEU A 41 18.09 -8.12 -10.21
CA LEU A 41 17.77 -6.74 -9.85
C LEU A 41 16.27 -6.53 -10.03
N ALA A 42 15.50 -6.46 -8.93
CA ALA A 42 14.12 -6.00 -8.93
C ALA A 42 14.04 -4.78 -9.84
N THR A 43 13.36 -4.95 -10.98
CA THR A 43 13.50 -4.00 -12.06
C THR A 43 12.99 -2.67 -11.55
N LYS A 44 13.54 -1.55 -12.04
CA LYS A 44 12.92 -0.24 -11.78
C LYS A 44 11.43 -0.24 -12.15
N SER A 45 11.02 -1.14 -13.05
CA SER A 45 9.64 -1.47 -13.38
C SER A 45 8.86 -1.97 -12.17
N ASP A 46 9.31 -3.04 -11.51
CA ASP A 46 8.64 -3.68 -10.37
C ASP A 46 8.45 -2.70 -9.21
N ILE A 47 9.46 -1.85 -8.95
CA ILE A 47 9.36 -0.79 -7.93
C ILE A 47 8.34 0.28 -8.34
N ARG A 48 8.23 0.60 -9.64
CA ARG A 48 7.22 1.55 -10.14
C ARG A 48 5.82 0.96 -10.04
N GLU A 49 5.66 -0.32 -10.39
CA GLU A 49 4.42 -1.08 -10.30
C GLU A 49 3.96 -1.16 -8.84
N LEU A 50 4.83 -1.56 -7.92
CA LEU A 50 4.51 -1.57 -6.48
C LEU A 50 4.10 -0.19 -5.96
N LYS A 51 4.75 0.88 -6.42
CA LYS A 51 4.35 2.26 -6.06
C LYS A 51 3.04 2.70 -6.69
N GLN A 52 2.63 2.13 -7.82
CA GLN A 52 1.32 2.38 -8.42
C GLN A 52 0.25 1.65 -7.63
N ASP A 53 0.46 0.36 -7.33
CA ASP A 53 -0.45 -0.46 -6.52
C ASP A 53 -0.68 0.14 -5.13
N MET A 54 0.38 0.63 -4.48
CA MET A 54 0.26 1.30 -3.19
C MET A 54 -0.63 2.56 -3.28
N ARG A 55 -0.47 3.37 -4.31
CA ARG A 55 -1.29 4.58 -4.50
C ARG A 55 -2.74 4.26 -4.82
N GLU A 56 -2.98 3.23 -5.62
CA GLU A 56 -4.35 2.76 -5.88
C GLU A 56 -5.02 2.26 -4.60
N MET A 57 -4.27 1.54 -3.77
CA MET A 57 -4.75 1.03 -2.48
C MET A 57 -5.08 2.16 -1.52
N GLU A 58 -4.23 3.19 -1.42
CA GLU A 58 -4.47 4.39 -0.62
C GLU A 58 -5.77 5.09 -1.04
N LEU A 59 -5.93 5.38 -2.34
CA LEU A 59 -7.14 6.02 -2.88
C LEU A 59 -8.40 5.19 -2.62
N ARG A 60 -8.31 3.86 -2.77
CA ARG A 60 -9.41 2.95 -2.50
C ARG A 60 -9.79 2.92 -1.03
N LEU A 61 -8.80 3.00 -0.13
CA LEU A 61 -9.03 3.07 1.31
C LEU A 61 -9.67 4.40 1.71
N GLU A 62 -9.18 5.53 1.19
CA GLU A 62 -9.78 6.84 1.41
C GLU A 62 -11.25 6.86 0.99
N THR A 63 -11.56 6.38 -0.22
CA THR A 63 -12.94 6.30 -0.72
C THR A 63 -13.84 5.46 0.18
N LYS A 64 -13.35 4.30 0.65
CA LYS A 64 -14.11 3.43 1.57
C LYS A 64 -14.31 4.07 2.94
N ILE A 65 -13.32 4.81 3.45
CA ILE A 65 -13.44 5.53 4.72
C ILE A 65 -14.50 6.62 4.60
N GLU A 66 -14.51 7.38 3.51
CA GLU A 66 -15.53 8.41 3.26
C GLU A 66 -16.93 7.80 3.15
N SER A 67 -17.08 6.69 2.42
CA SER A 67 -18.38 6.01 2.29
C SER A 67 -18.87 5.50 3.64
N LEU A 68 -18.00 4.85 4.43
CA LEU A 68 -18.32 4.37 5.78
C LEU A 68 -18.69 5.53 6.71
N ARG A 69 -18.01 6.67 6.62
CA ARG A 69 -18.34 7.86 7.40
C ARG A 69 -19.76 8.36 7.08
N GLY A 70 -20.12 8.38 5.79
CA GLY A 70 -21.47 8.73 5.35
C GLY A 70 -22.54 7.76 5.86
N ASP A 71 -22.29 6.45 5.73
CA ASP A 71 -23.22 5.42 6.20
C ASP A 71 -23.41 5.48 7.72
N VAL A 72 -22.33 5.63 8.48
CA VAL A 72 -22.39 5.78 9.95
C VAL A 72 -23.19 7.01 10.32
N LEU A 73 -22.96 8.17 9.67
CA LEU A 73 -23.71 9.39 9.95
C LEU A 73 -25.20 9.23 9.63
N LYS A 74 -25.53 8.60 8.49
CA LYS A 74 -26.91 8.34 8.07
C LYS A 74 -27.64 7.47 9.10
N TRP A 75 -27.04 6.37 9.53
CA TRP A 75 -27.64 5.47 10.53
C TRP A 75 -27.70 6.10 11.93
N ALA A 76 -26.71 6.90 12.31
CA ALA A 76 -26.73 7.63 13.59
C ALA A 76 -27.87 8.66 13.62
N LEU A 77 -28.02 9.49 12.58
CA LEU A 77 -29.11 10.45 12.50
C LEU A 77 -30.49 9.77 12.45
N GLY A 78 -30.61 8.68 11.68
CA GLY A 78 -31.85 7.90 11.60
C GLY A 78 -32.26 7.30 12.94
N SER A 79 -31.31 6.72 13.69
CA SER A 79 -31.60 6.11 14.99
C SER A 79 -31.96 7.14 16.06
N ILE A 80 -31.25 8.28 16.12
CA ILE A 80 -31.57 9.38 17.05
C ILE A 80 -32.96 9.94 16.77
N GLY A 81 -33.28 10.18 15.49
CA GLY A 81 -34.60 10.66 15.08
C GLY A 81 -35.71 9.68 15.47
N PHE A 82 -35.50 8.39 15.22
CA PHE A 82 -36.45 7.34 15.59
C PHE A 82 -36.68 7.23 17.10
N GLN A 83 -35.60 7.23 17.90
CA GLN A 83 -35.70 7.21 19.37
C GLN A 83 -36.46 8.42 19.92
N THR A 84 -36.25 9.61 19.35
CA THR A 84 -36.93 10.84 19.79
C THR A 84 -38.45 10.73 19.60
N VAL A 85 -38.90 10.19 18.46
CA VAL A 85 -40.33 9.98 18.17
C VAL A 85 -40.95 8.99 19.16
N ILE A 86 -40.26 7.89 19.46
CA ILE A 86 -40.72 6.89 20.43
C ILE A 86 -40.88 7.51 21.82
N ILE A 87 -39.89 8.27 22.28
CA ILE A 87 -39.92 8.91 23.60
C ILE A 87 -41.09 9.91 23.69
N LEU A 88 -41.29 10.75 22.67
CA LEU A 88 -42.42 11.68 22.63
C LEU A 88 -43.77 10.95 22.71
N GLY A 89 -43.93 9.87 21.92
CA GLY A 89 -45.16 9.07 21.94
C GLY A 89 -45.44 8.42 23.31
N ALA A 90 -44.39 7.92 23.97
CA ALA A 90 -44.50 7.35 25.31
C ALA A 90 -44.93 8.42 26.34
N VAL A 91 -44.31 9.60 26.32
CA VAL A 91 -44.65 10.71 27.23
C VAL A 91 -46.10 11.15 27.05
N ILE A 92 -46.57 11.33 25.81
CA ILE A 92 -47.96 11.71 25.51
C ILE A 92 -48.95 10.67 26.05
N THR A 93 -48.63 9.39 25.87
CA THR A 93 -49.47 8.28 26.35
C THR A 93 -49.54 8.27 27.88
N LEU A 94 -48.41 8.47 28.56
CA LEU A 94 -48.33 8.60 30.02
C LEU A 94 -49.16 9.77 30.55
N THR A 95 -49.03 10.96 29.95
CA THR A 95 -49.78 12.14 30.39
C THR A 95 -51.29 11.94 30.27
N ARG A 96 -51.76 11.29 29.19
CA ARG A 96 -53.19 10.96 29.02
C ARG A 96 -53.68 9.93 30.05
N ALA A 97 -52.87 8.92 30.35
CA ALA A 97 -53.23 7.92 31.35
C ALA A 97 -53.33 8.50 32.77
N VAL A 98 -52.45 9.46 33.12
CA VAL A 98 -52.48 10.13 34.43
C VAL A 98 -53.61 11.14 34.54
N GLY A 99 -53.92 11.90 33.48
CA GLY A 99 -54.99 12.91 33.51
C GLY A 99 -56.43 12.36 33.48
N HIS A 100 -56.60 11.06 33.28
CA HIS A 100 -57.91 10.37 33.28
C HIS A 100 -58.20 9.61 34.60
N ASN A 101 -57.30 9.64 35.58
CA ASN A 101 -57.52 9.13 36.95
C ASN A 101 -57.76 10.29 37.93
#